data_AF-A0A0H4BDE0-F1
#
_entry.id   AF-A0A0H4BDE0-F1
#
_cell.length_a   1.000
_cell.length_b   1.000
_cell.length_c   1.000
_cell.angle_alpha   90.00
_cell.angle_beta   90.00
_cell.angle_gamma   90.00
#
_symmetry.space_group_name_H-M   'P 1'
#
loop_
_entity.id
_entity.type
_entity.pdbx_description
1 polymer ?
#
loop_
_entity_poly.entity_id
_entity_poly.type
_entity_poly.pdbx_seq_one_letter_code
_entity_poly.pdbx_strand_id
1 'polypeptide(L)'
;MKVYALLLLALAGSCHVNAEPSPGPSPESIPDLEARQQALKLLCPIAQEAGGGWGDDNINRGIASIQYGEEWPPNRAQVSAYKLCLYEGSLN
;
A
#
# COMPACT_ATOMS: atom_id res chain seq x y z
N MET A 1 -7.56 -48.03 11.85
CA MET A 1 -8.01 -46.63 11.69
C MET A 1 -6.78 -45.71 11.63
N LYS A 2 -6.13 -45.59 10.46
CA LYS A 2 -4.90 -44.76 10.30
C LYS A 2 -4.73 -44.20 8.87
N VAL A 3 -5.79 -44.20 8.06
CA VAL A 3 -5.69 -43.84 6.61
C VAL A 3 -6.39 -42.52 6.27
N TYR A 4 -7.32 -42.05 7.11
CA TYR A 4 -8.07 -40.80 6.84
C TYR A 4 -7.33 -39.51 7.19
N ALA A 5 -6.28 -39.57 8.02
CA ALA A 5 -5.56 -38.38 8.46
C ALA A 5 -4.65 -37.77 7.38
N LEU A 6 -4.28 -38.54 6.35
CA LEU A 6 -3.39 -38.08 5.28
C LEU A 6 -4.12 -37.40 4.12
N LEU A 7 -5.45 -37.57 4.00
CA LEU A 7 -6.20 -36.94 2.90
C LEU A 7 -6.55 -35.47 3.18
N LEU A 8 -6.58 -35.03 4.44
CA LEU A 8 -6.93 -33.64 4.80
C LEU A 8 -5.76 -32.66 4.65
N LEU A 9 -4.51 -33.15 4.61
CA LEU A 9 -3.33 -32.33 4.36
C LEU A 9 -3.11 -31.98 2.88
N ALA A 10 -3.78 -32.69 1.96
CA ALA A 10 -3.63 -32.45 0.52
C ALA A 10 -4.48 -31.27 0.00
N LEU A 11 -5.55 -30.85 0.71
CA LEU A 11 -6.39 -29.72 0.27
C LEU A 11 -5.91 -28.35 0.77
N ALA A 12 -5.01 -28.30 1.76
CA ALA A 12 -4.49 -27.03 2.28
C ALA A 12 -3.33 -26.45 1.45
N GLY A 13 -2.74 -27.24 0.54
CA GLY A 13 -1.56 -26.84 -0.25
C GLY A 13 -1.86 -26.06 -1.53
N SER A 14 -3.12 -25.99 -1.97
CA SER A 14 -3.48 -25.46 -3.29
C SER A 14 -3.85 -23.98 -3.31
N CYS A 15 -4.04 -23.36 -2.15
CA CYS A 15 -4.20 -21.92 -2.06
C CYS A 15 -2.83 -21.28 -1.83
N HIS A 16 -1.98 -21.29 -2.85
CA HIS A 16 -1.01 -20.21 -2.97
C HIS A 16 -1.84 -18.94 -3.14
N VAL A 17 -2.10 -18.25 -2.03
CA VAL A 17 -2.57 -16.87 -2.05
C VAL A 17 -1.39 -16.01 -2.53
N ASN A 18 -1.01 -16.20 -3.79
CA ASN A 18 -0.55 -15.12 -4.64
C ASN A 18 -1.80 -14.31 -4.97
N ALA A 19 -2.39 -13.68 -3.94
CA ALA A 19 -3.12 -12.46 -4.19
C ALA A 19 -2.03 -11.47 -4.59
N GLU A 20 -1.71 -11.43 -5.89
CA GLU A 20 -1.22 -10.19 -6.46
C GLU A 20 -2.17 -9.10 -5.94
N PRO A 21 -1.64 -8.01 -5.37
CA PRO A 21 -2.50 -6.91 -4.95
C PRO A 21 -3.39 -6.61 -6.14
N SER A 22 -4.70 -6.73 -5.96
CA SER A 22 -5.62 -6.20 -6.95
C SER A 22 -5.20 -4.76 -7.12
N PRO A 23 -4.84 -4.30 -8.33
CA PRO A 23 -4.52 -2.90 -8.51
C PRO A 23 -5.74 -2.15 -8.00
N GLY A 24 -5.54 -1.32 -6.99
CA GLY A 24 -6.57 -0.40 -6.51
C GLY A 24 -7.13 0.42 -7.67
N PRO A 25 -8.26 1.10 -7.47
CA PRO A 25 -8.80 2.00 -8.50
C PRO A 25 -7.70 2.89 -9.09
N SER A 26 -7.72 3.09 -10.41
CA SER A 26 -6.82 4.06 -11.06
C SER A 26 -6.96 5.40 -10.33
N PRO A 27 -5.87 6.13 -10.02
CA PRO A 27 -5.95 7.42 -9.34
C PRO A 27 -6.96 8.39 -9.98
N GLU A 28 -7.10 8.34 -11.30
CA GLU A 28 -8.00 9.16 -12.11
C GLU A 28 -9.49 8.79 -11.96
N SER A 29 -9.78 7.58 -11.48
CA SER A 29 -11.13 7.06 -11.26
C SER A 29 -11.67 7.36 -9.86
N ILE A 30 -10.87 8.04 -9.01
CA ILE A 30 -11.22 8.26 -7.62
C ILE A 30 -11.88 9.64 -7.47
N PRO A 31 -13.05 9.74 -6.82
CA PRO A 31 -13.66 11.03 -6.51
C PRO A 31 -12.69 11.92 -5.73
N ASP A 32 -12.83 13.24 -5.91
CA ASP A 32 -12.08 14.27 -5.17
C ASP A 32 -10.56 14.31 -5.46
N LEU A 33 -10.17 14.11 -6.73
CA LEU A 33 -8.77 14.14 -7.19
C LEU A 33 -7.99 15.37 -6.69
N GLU A 34 -8.59 16.56 -6.73
CA GLU A 34 -7.96 17.81 -6.27
C GLU A 34 -7.68 17.79 -4.76
N ALA A 35 -8.64 17.35 -3.95
CA ALA A 35 -8.48 17.23 -2.51
C ALA A 35 -7.38 16.21 -2.15
N ARG A 36 -7.29 15.12 -2.91
CA ARG A 36 -6.22 14.11 -2.76
C ARG A 36 -4.85 14.67 -3.09
N GLN A 37 -4.71 15.37 -4.21
CA GLN A 37 -3.46 16.04 -4.58
C GLN A 37 -3.02 17.04 -3.50
N GLN A 38 -3.96 17.82 -2.95
CA GLN A 38 -3.68 18.75 -1.87
C GLN A 38 -3.24 18.03 -0.59
N ALA A 39 -3.89 16.92 -0.24
CA ALA A 39 -3.49 16.11 0.90
C ALA A 39 -2.08 15.53 0.73
N LEU A 40 -1.75 15.01 -0.46
CA LEU A 40 -0.41 14.49 -0.78
C LEU A 40 0.66 15.58 -0.68
N LYS A 41 0.38 16.78 -1.20
CA LYS A 41 1.31 17.92 -1.12
C LYS A 41 1.63 18.32 0.33
N LEU A 42 0.69 18.16 1.25
CA LEU A 42 0.90 18.44 2.69
C LEU A 42 1.60 17.28 3.41
N LEU A 43 1.28 16.04 3.06
CA LEU A 43 1.80 14.85 3.76
C LEU A 43 3.19 14.45 3.32
N CYS A 44 3.54 14.63 2.05
CA CYS A 44 4.84 14.22 1.51
C CYS A 44 6.04 14.89 2.21
N PRO A 45 6.04 16.20 2.52
CA PRO A 45 7.13 16.80 3.30
C PRO A 45 7.25 16.22 4.71
N ILE A 46 6.11 15.94 5.35
CA ILE A 46 6.08 15.34 6.69
C ILE A 46 6.70 13.95 6.65
N ALA A 47 6.33 13.14 5.65
CA ALA A 47 6.88 11.80 5.47
C ALA A 47 8.40 11.81 5.20
N GLN A 48 8.87 12.79 4.43
CA GLN A 48 10.30 12.95 4.15
C GLN A 48 11.12 13.26 5.40
N GLU A 49 10.56 13.90 6.42
CA GLU A 49 11.25 14.21 7.67
C GLU A 49 11.00 13.15 8.76
N ALA A 50 9.89 12.41 8.68
CA ALA A 50 9.49 11.45 9.69
C ALA A 50 10.45 10.25 9.79
N GLY A 51 10.69 9.81 11.03
CA GLY A 51 11.51 8.63 11.32
C GLY A 51 12.96 8.69 10.80
N GLY A 52 13.50 9.88 10.53
CA GLY A 52 14.85 10.05 9.99
C GLY A 52 14.95 9.96 8.46
N GLY A 53 13.84 10.13 7.74
CA GLY A 53 13.80 10.07 6.28
C GLY A 53 12.92 8.93 5.76
N TRP A 54 11.60 9.09 5.80
CA TRP A 54 10.61 8.06 5.42
C TRP A 54 10.50 6.88 6.40
N GLY A 55 10.94 7.04 7.66
CA GLY A 55 10.96 5.96 8.65
C GLY A 55 9.66 5.73 9.41
N ASP A 56 8.60 6.52 9.15
CA ASP A 56 7.29 6.36 9.79
C ASP A 56 6.31 5.60 8.88
N ASP A 57 6.08 4.33 9.22
CA ASP A 57 5.20 3.44 8.48
C ASP A 57 3.74 3.92 8.44
N ASN A 58 3.24 4.59 9.47
CA ASN A 58 1.85 5.03 9.51
C ASN A 58 1.62 6.18 8.54
N ILE A 59 2.57 7.13 8.47
CA ILE A 59 2.52 8.23 7.50
C ILE A 59 2.63 7.68 6.07
N ASN A 60 3.57 6.77 5.84
CA ASN A 60 3.75 6.12 4.54
C ASN A 60 2.49 5.37 4.09
N ARG A 61 1.83 4.65 5.00
CA ARG A 61 0.55 3.98 4.74
C ARG A 61 -0.55 4.97 4.42
N GLY A 62 -0.64 6.07 5.17
CA GLY A 62 -1.60 7.14 4.90
C GLY A 62 -1.47 7.70 3.48
N ILE A 63 -0.25 8.02 3.06
CA ILE A 63 0.05 8.52 1.70
C ILE A 63 -0.36 7.49 0.63
N ALA A 64 0.05 6.23 0.78
CA ALA A 64 -0.28 5.19 -0.18
C ALA A 64 -1.81 4.93 -0.25
N SER A 65 -2.50 4.91 0.90
CA SER A 65 -3.96 4.77 0.96
C SER A 65 -4.68 5.97 0.35
N ILE A 66 -4.18 7.19 0.54
CA ILE A 66 -4.72 8.41 -0.09
C ILE A 66 -4.57 8.37 -1.60
N GLN A 67 -3.61 7.66 -2.17
CA GLN A 67 -3.49 7.53 -3.63
C GLN A 67 -4.30 6.36 -4.17
N TYR A 68 -4.17 5.18 -3.57
CA TYR A 68 -4.69 3.94 -4.16
C TYR A 68 -6.02 3.48 -3.57
N GLY A 69 -6.52 4.12 -2.51
CA GLY A 69 -7.84 3.83 -1.93
C GLY A 69 -7.93 2.48 -1.21
N GLU A 70 -6.80 1.89 -0.84
CA GLU A 70 -6.72 0.58 -0.18
C GLU A 70 -5.83 0.62 1.07
N GLU A 71 -5.95 -0.41 1.92
CA GLU A 71 -5.07 -0.56 3.08
C GLU A 71 -3.72 -1.15 2.67
N TRP A 72 -2.63 -0.54 3.14
CA TRP A 72 -1.27 -0.96 2.79
C TRP A 72 -0.56 -1.70 3.93
N PRO A 73 0.14 -2.81 3.64
CA PRO A 73 1.08 -3.39 4.59
C PRO A 73 2.34 -2.50 4.73
N PRO A 74 2.96 -2.43 5.92
CA PRO A 74 4.06 -1.50 6.21
C PRO A 74 5.19 -1.54 5.17
N ASN A 75 5.62 -2.76 4.81
CA ASN A 75 6.79 -3.00 3.96
C ASN A 75 6.63 -2.51 2.51
N ARG A 76 5.39 -2.32 2.03
CA ARG A 76 5.11 -1.82 0.67
C ARG A 76 4.74 -0.33 0.67
N ALA A 77 4.19 0.15 1.79
CA ALA A 77 3.72 1.52 1.93
C ALA A 77 4.85 2.55 1.76
N GLN A 78 6.02 2.29 2.36
CA GLN A 78 7.17 3.20 2.27
C GLN A 78 7.63 3.43 0.83
N VAL A 79 7.81 2.34 0.06
CA VAL A 79 8.27 2.43 -1.34
C VAL A 79 7.23 3.15 -2.21
N SER A 80 5.94 2.84 -2.03
CA SER A 80 4.86 3.52 -2.74
C SER A 80 4.79 5.01 -2.41
N ALA A 81 4.87 5.38 -1.13
CA ALA A 81 4.86 6.76 -0.67
C ALA A 81 6.06 7.55 -1.20
N TYR A 82 7.27 6.99 -1.09
CA TYR A 82 8.49 7.59 -1.64
C TYR A 82 8.34 7.87 -3.13
N LYS A 83 7.83 6.89 -3.90
CA LYS A 83 7.67 7.04 -5.35
C LYS A 83 6.67 8.12 -5.71
N LEU A 84 5.51 8.09 -5.06
CA LEU A 84 4.43 9.06 -5.28
C LEU A 84 4.89 10.49 -4.97
N CYS A 85 5.61 10.65 -3.86
CA CYS A 85 6.01 11.97 -3.39
C CYS A 85 7.14 12.57 -4.23
N LEU A 86 8.17 11.79 -4.58
CA LEU A 86 9.37 12.30 -5.23
C LEU A 86 9.35 12.19 -6.77
N TYR A 87 8.85 11.08 -7.31
CA TYR A 87 8.86 10.86 -8.77
C TYR A 87 7.58 11.31 -9.45
N GLU A 88 6.43 11.19 -8.77
CA GLU A 88 5.12 11.56 -9.34
C GLU A 88 4.73 13.02 -8.99
N GLY A 89 5.61 13.75 -8.31
CA GLY A 89 5.61 15.22 -8.29
C GLY A 89 4.86 15.88 -7.14
N SER A 90 4.47 15.16 -6.08
CA SER A 90 3.82 15.82 -4.92
C SER A 90 4.76 16.77 -4.15
N LEU A 91 6.08 16.62 -4.31
CA LEU A 91 7.12 17.48 -3.75
C LEU A 91 7.77 18.45 -4.77
N ASN A 92 7.38 18.40 -6.05
CA ASN A 92 7.96 19.23 -7.11
C ASN A 92 7.14 20.48 -7.42
#